data_AF-A0A1V9YQH1-F1
#
_entry.id   AF-A0A1V9YQH1-F1
#
_cell.length_a   1.000
_cell.length_b   1.000
_cell.length_c   1.000
_cell.angle_alpha   90.00
_cell.angle_beta   90.00
_cell.angle_gamma   90.00
#
_symmetry.space_group_name_H-M   'P 1'
#
loop_
_entity.id
_entity.type
_entity.pdbx_description
1 polymer ?
#
loop_
_entity_poly.entity_id
_entity_poly.type
_entity_poly.pdbx_seq_one_letter_code
_entity_poly.pdbx_strand_id
1 'polypeptide(L)'
;MNQDMKHVLWHNLGLSASSGESSDLFQWFKFWSSSSPSVPYIQPTELLQYSNMTLAQHWMGRTRSSIHPDYQAAYDMIALVPEILERSASLVAMTILDECLLTAPMTHNFQTILSTFVARYCLPQHIERSLSNLHTFSSRYGWSKYVAAALREVTTHYESNDHITAVMHEIHEFMKMCAMAKIEAFAKLLDLVAARDDCITDGTTATGPVEQVAAAAARLRAPMLRAMIARRDQTFDTVFIKPADLLLRSGRWCHAAQQRADDLRIHGSNMYRALLLSTLGINAWDTPNMHEHSHFAPDFLEYLRPDEAPLKDLWHPRTRSSSIQALHLQKQVNLERAFIVHDDRPNGDVANHLIGPYSSTKERTRVAQYLEAYAGYFTRQELDIILVNKLIGDPEGATSDDLKQRATDRKTVLKALQALGVAAPDEEDMICFLYNDEYAIRTDNVDALMQFLGIYKPTRQDSAPLQKVKLVSPYVKAAA
;
A
#
# COMPACT_ATOMS: atom_id res chain seq x y z
N MET A 1 16.25 -10.09 -36.97
CA MET A 1 14.80 -10.14 -37.26
C MET A 1 14.42 -8.87 -38.01
N ASN A 2 13.77 -8.98 -39.17
CA ASN A 2 13.50 -7.85 -40.07
C ASN A 2 12.42 -6.91 -39.48
N GLN A 3 12.54 -5.59 -39.65
CA GLN A 3 11.62 -4.59 -39.05
C GLN A 3 10.15 -4.82 -39.44
N ASP A 4 9.90 -5.32 -40.65
CA ASP A 4 8.55 -5.64 -41.14
C ASP A 4 7.87 -6.78 -40.37
N MET A 5 8.64 -7.74 -39.86
CA MET A 5 8.10 -8.85 -39.07
C MET A 5 7.68 -8.40 -37.66
N LYS A 6 8.36 -7.40 -37.11
CA LYS A 6 7.90 -6.73 -35.89
C LYS A 6 6.57 -6.04 -36.17
N HIS A 7 6.46 -5.23 -37.22
CA HIS A 7 5.22 -4.51 -37.53
C HIS A 7 3.98 -5.43 -37.70
N VAL A 8 4.15 -6.60 -38.32
CA VAL A 8 3.07 -7.60 -38.48
C VAL A 8 2.68 -8.27 -37.16
N LEU A 9 3.65 -8.55 -36.28
CA LEU A 9 3.38 -9.08 -34.92
C LEU A 9 2.65 -8.06 -34.03
N TRP A 10 3.01 -6.78 -34.15
CA TRP A 10 2.37 -5.68 -33.42
C TRP A 10 0.91 -5.47 -33.88
N HIS A 11 0.66 -5.58 -35.19
CA HIS A 11 -0.69 -5.50 -35.77
C HIS A 11 -1.56 -6.72 -35.39
N ASN A 12 -0.98 -7.91 -35.31
CA ASN A 12 -1.70 -9.14 -34.92
C ASN A 12 -1.95 -9.25 -33.40
N LEU A 13 -1.17 -8.54 -32.58
CA LEU A 13 -1.39 -8.38 -31.15
C LEU A 13 -2.20 -7.13 -30.81
N GLY A 14 -2.81 -6.41 -31.78
CA GLY A 14 -3.63 -5.22 -31.50
C GLY A 14 -2.88 -4.04 -30.88
N LEU A 15 -1.54 -4.06 -30.89
CA LEU A 15 -0.68 -2.99 -30.41
C LEU A 15 -0.24 -2.15 -31.61
N SER A 16 -1.19 -1.48 -32.28
CA SER A 16 -0.83 -0.48 -33.26
C SER A 16 -0.26 0.73 -32.51
N ALA A 17 1.07 0.90 -32.54
CA ALA A 17 1.62 2.25 -32.57
C ALA A 17 1.10 2.89 -33.85
N SER A 18 0.31 3.96 -33.72
CA SER A 18 -0.11 4.81 -34.81
C SER A 18 1.12 5.44 -35.47
N SER A 19 1.74 4.70 -36.39
CA SER A 19 2.78 5.19 -37.30
C SER A 19 2.10 6.11 -38.32
N GLY A 20 1.85 7.33 -37.88
CA GLY A 20 1.21 8.44 -38.61
C GLY A 20 1.26 9.75 -37.83
N GLU A 21 1.45 9.70 -36.51
CA GLU A 21 1.66 10.86 -35.62
C GLU A 21 3.11 10.94 -35.10
N SER A 22 4.09 10.53 -35.92
CA SER A 22 5.51 10.48 -35.51
C SER A 22 6.17 11.86 -35.34
N SER A 23 5.44 12.96 -35.53
CA SER A 23 5.88 14.31 -35.11
C SER A 23 5.15 14.88 -33.88
N ASP A 24 4.06 14.25 -33.41
CA ASP A 24 3.30 14.70 -32.23
C ASP A 24 3.52 13.83 -30.99
N LEU A 25 4.12 12.64 -31.15
CA LEU A 25 4.60 11.82 -30.02
C LEU A 25 5.78 12.45 -29.26
N PHE A 26 6.42 13.49 -29.80
CA PHE A 26 7.42 14.30 -29.09
C PHE A 26 6.81 15.44 -28.26
N GLN A 27 5.48 15.62 -28.27
CA GLN A 27 4.80 16.59 -27.39
C GLN A 27 4.09 15.97 -26.17
N TRP A 28 4.03 14.64 -26.05
CA TRP A 28 3.36 13.99 -24.92
C TRP A 28 4.18 13.91 -23.62
N PHE A 29 5.48 14.21 -23.67
CA PHE A 29 6.26 14.57 -22.47
C PHE A 29 5.94 15.99 -21.95
N LYS A 30 5.09 16.77 -22.65
CA LYS A 30 4.68 18.13 -22.28
C LYS A 30 3.22 18.27 -21.82
N PHE A 31 2.43 17.18 -21.76
CA PHE A 31 1.08 17.24 -21.18
C PHE A 31 1.03 16.99 -19.65
N TRP A 32 2.19 16.99 -18.99
CA TRP A 32 2.35 17.28 -17.56
C TRP A 32 2.95 18.68 -17.32
N SER A 33 2.77 19.60 -18.28
CA SER A 33 3.07 21.02 -18.05
C SER A 33 1.89 21.90 -18.47
N SER A 34 0.94 22.04 -17.56
CA SER A 34 0.14 23.26 -17.44
C SER A 34 0.16 23.73 -15.98
N SER A 35 1.06 24.68 -15.76
CA SER A 35 1.03 25.77 -14.76
C SER A 35 1.20 25.40 -13.27
N SER A 36 2.45 25.61 -12.84
CA SER A 36 3.06 25.52 -11.50
C SER A 36 3.39 24.10 -11.03
N PRO A 37 4.68 23.78 -10.73
CA PRO A 37 4.96 22.64 -9.87
C PRO A 37 4.38 23.03 -8.52
N SER A 38 3.17 22.54 -8.19
CA SER A 38 2.65 22.77 -6.86
C SER A 38 3.65 22.10 -5.93
N VAL A 39 4.41 22.95 -5.23
CA VAL A 39 5.06 22.49 -4.03
C VAL A 39 3.92 21.86 -3.23
N PRO A 40 4.03 20.60 -2.81
CA PRO A 40 2.96 19.93 -2.08
C PRO A 40 2.60 20.59 -0.76
N TYR A 41 3.42 21.55 -0.36
CA TYR A 41 3.19 22.50 0.69
C TYR A 41 1.87 23.25 0.49
N ILE A 42 0.98 23.09 1.45
CA ILE A 42 -0.24 23.88 1.61
C ILE A 42 0.07 25.01 2.61
N GLN A 43 -0.49 26.21 2.43
CA GLN A 43 -0.30 27.24 3.45
C GLN A 43 -0.97 26.80 4.78
N PRO A 44 -0.36 27.04 5.96
CA PRO A 44 -0.93 26.58 7.23
C PRO A 44 -2.37 27.06 7.49
N THR A 45 -2.73 28.24 6.99
CA THR A 45 -4.10 28.79 7.07
C THR A 45 -5.12 28.00 6.25
N GLU A 46 -4.68 27.29 5.22
CA GLU A 46 -5.51 26.47 4.34
C GLU A 46 -5.60 25.01 4.83
N LEU A 47 -4.56 24.49 5.49
CA LEU A 47 -4.53 23.12 6.03
C LEU A 47 -5.75 22.81 6.90
N LEU A 48 -6.13 23.74 7.77
CA LEU A 48 -7.26 23.57 8.70
C LEU A 48 -8.62 23.47 8.00
N GLN A 49 -8.70 23.82 6.72
CA GLN A 49 -9.94 23.81 5.94
C GLN A 49 -10.17 22.46 5.24
N TYR A 50 -9.13 21.64 5.12
CA TYR A 50 -9.19 20.37 4.41
C TYR A 50 -9.54 19.22 5.35
N SER A 51 -10.36 18.29 4.86
CA SER A 51 -10.56 17.00 5.51
C SER A 51 -9.30 16.14 5.41
N ASN A 52 -9.16 15.15 6.31
CA ASN A 52 -8.09 14.15 6.23
C ASN A 52 -8.02 13.47 4.84
N MET A 53 -9.17 13.19 4.22
CA MET A 53 -9.24 12.58 2.90
C MET A 53 -8.75 13.53 1.80
N THR A 54 -9.13 14.81 1.87
CA THR A 54 -8.71 15.81 0.88
C THR A 54 -7.21 16.08 0.98
N LEU A 55 -6.66 16.16 2.20
CA LEU A 55 -5.21 16.26 2.41
C LEU A 55 -4.48 15.03 1.88
N ALA A 56 -5.03 13.83 2.12
CA ALA A 56 -4.45 12.62 1.59
C ALA A 56 -4.42 12.64 0.07
N GLN A 57 -5.54 12.93 -0.59
CA GLN A 57 -5.63 13.08 -2.05
C GLN A 57 -4.61 14.06 -2.61
N HIS A 58 -4.40 15.19 -1.93
CA HIS A 58 -3.42 16.21 -2.33
C HIS A 58 -1.97 15.70 -2.25
N TRP A 59 -1.66 14.83 -1.29
CA TRP A 59 -0.31 14.30 -1.10
C TRP A 59 -0.03 12.95 -1.78
N MET A 60 -1.05 12.28 -2.35
CA MET A 60 -0.87 11.11 -3.22
C MET A 60 -0.41 11.51 -4.63
N GLY A 61 -0.12 10.53 -5.50
CA GLY A 61 0.24 10.75 -6.90
C GLY A 61 1.65 11.28 -7.09
N ARG A 62 2.56 10.99 -6.15
CA ARG A 62 3.87 11.63 -6.10
C ARG A 62 4.79 11.16 -7.22
N THR A 63 5.25 12.13 -8.00
CA THR A 63 6.32 11.94 -8.98
C THR A 63 7.65 12.40 -8.41
N ARG A 64 8.74 11.89 -8.97
CA ARG A 64 10.11 12.28 -8.62
C ARG A 64 10.30 13.82 -8.59
N SER A 65 9.69 14.54 -9.53
CA SER A 65 9.77 16.01 -9.62
C SER A 65 8.98 16.75 -8.55
N SER A 66 7.98 16.10 -7.93
CA SER A 66 7.16 16.68 -6.85
C SER A 66 7.72 16.44 -5.44
N ILE A 67 8.78 15.62 -5.34
CA ILE A 67 9.40 15.22 -4.08
C ILE A 67 10.55 16.18 -3.77
N HIS A 68 10.61 16.59 -2.51
CA HIS A 68 11.68 17.45 -2.01
C HIS A 68 13.06 16.81 -2.27
N PRO A 69 14.09 17.56 -2.72
CA PRO A 69 15.41 17.02 -3.06
C PRO A 69 16.02 16.10 -2.00
N ASP A 70 15.93 16.49 -0.73
CA ASP A 70 16.46 15.71 0.41
C ASP A 70 15.80 14.33 0.58
N TYR A 71 14.65 14.07 -0.04
CA TYR A 71 13.92 12.80 0.05
C TYR A 71 13.96 11.99 -1.26
N GLN A 72 14.59 12.51 -2.32
CA GLN A 72 14.63 11.83 -3.62
C GLN A 72 15.38 10.50 -3.57
N ALA A 73 16.43 10.39 -2.76
CA ALA A 73 17.16 9.13 -2.60
C ALA A 73 16.24 7.99 -2.13
N ALA A 74 15.42 8.25 -1.10
CA ALA A 74 14.41 7.30 -0.62
C ALA A 74 13.39 6.94 -1.72
N TYR A 75 12.89 7.94 -2.47
CA TYR A 75 11.96 7.65 -3.57
C TYR A 75 12.59 6.80 -4.68
N ASP A 76 13.84 7.10 -5.05
CA ASP A 76 14.56 6.42 -6.13
C ASP A 76 14.93 4.97 -5.73
N MET A 77 15.10 4.68 -4.44
CA MET A 77 15.28 3.32 -3.92
C MET A 77 14.05 2.42 -4.08
N ILE A 78 12.85 3.01 -4.04
CA ILE A 78 11.59 2.26 -4.16
C ILE A 78 11.38 1.83 -5.60
N ALA A 79 11.40 0.51 -5.83
CA ALA A 79 11.19 -0.09 -7.16
C ALA A 79 9.71 -0.10 -7.58
N LEU A 80 8.78 -0.17 -6.61
CA LEU A 80 7.34 -0.28 -6.86
C LEU A 80 6.76 0.99 -7.49
N VAL A 81 5.73 0.83 -8.32
CA VAL A 81 4.92 1.95 -8.79
C VAL A 81 4.15 2.62 -7.63
N PRO A 82 3.97 3.95 -7.63
CA PRO A 82 3.27 4.67 -6.56
C PRO A 82 1.86 4.11 -6.28
N GLU A 83 1.15 3.68 -7.33
CA GLU A 83 -0.22 3.18 -7.24
C GLU A 83 -0.36 1.94 -6.33
N ILE A 84 0.72 1.20 -6.06
CA ILE A 84 0.69 0.10 -5.08
C ILE A 84 0.79 0.66 -3.65
N LEU A 85 1.65 1.65 -3.45
CA LEU A 85 1.96 2.20 -2.14
C LEU A 85 0.91 3.20 -1.64
N GLU A 86 0.19 3.83 -2.56
CA GLU A 86 -0.92 4.75 -2.28
C GLU A 86 -2.19 4.01 -1.80
N ARG A 87 -2.35 2.72 -2.11
CA ARG A 87 -3.63 2.01 -1.91
C ARG A 87 -4.12 1.96 -0.47
N SER A 88 -5.21 2.66 -0.16
CA SER A 88 -5.96 2.45 1.08
C SER A 88 -6.84 1.20 0.94
N ALA A 89 -6.73 0.27 1.89
CA ALA A 89 -7.58 -0.91 1.91
C ALA A 89 -9.05 -0.52 2.14
N SER A 90 -9.30 0.46 3.03
CA SER A 90 -10.64 1.02 3.24
C SER A 90 -11.25 1.62 1.98
N LEU A 91 -10.51 2.41 1.20
CA LEU A 91 -11.05 3.01 -0.03
C LEU A 91 -11.32 1.99 -1.13
N VAL A 92 -10.43 1.00 -1.27
CA VAL A 92 -10.63 -0.12 -2.20
C VAL A 92 -11.90 -0.88 -1.82
N ALA A 93 -12.04 -1.24 -0.55
CA ALA A 93 -13.25 -1.89 -0.04
C ALA A 93 -14.50 -1.03 -0.25
N MET A 94 -14.47 0.26 0.05
CA MET A 94 -15.61 1.15 -0.19
C MET A 94 -16.03 1.19 -1.66
N THR A 95 -15.05 1.21 -2.57
CA THR A 95 -15.32 1.20 -4.02
C THR A 95 -16.01 -0.10 -4.45
N ILE A 96 -15.49 -1.25 -4.00
CA ILE A 96 -16.12 -2.57 -4.22
C ILE A 96 -17.54 -2.57 -3.66
N LEU A 97 -17.72 -2.09 -2.43
CA LEU A 97 -19.01 -2.08 -1.76
C LEU A 97 -20.01 -1.16 -2.48
N ASP A 98 -19.59 -0.02 -3.00
CA ASP A 98 -20.46 0.84 -3.81
C ASP A 98 -20.89 0.12 -5.10
N GLU A 99 -20.00 -0.59 -5.79
CA GLU A 99 -20.35 -1.42 -6.96
C GLU A 99 -21.30 -2.58 -6.60
N CYS A 100 -21.06 -3.26 -5.47
CA CYS A 100 -21.94 -4.30 -4.95
C CYS A 100 -23.33 -3.75 -4.56
N LEU A 101 -23.40 -2.53 -4.05
CA LEU A 101 -24.66 -1.87 -3.69
C LEU A 101 -25.44 -1.41 -4.92
N LEU A 102 -24.76 -1.03 -6.01
CA LEU A 102 -25.39 -0.72 -7.29
C LEU A 102 -25.97 -1.98 -7.96
N THR A 103 -25.24 -3.09 -7.93
CA THR A 103 -25.66 -4.35 -8.56
C THR A 103 -26.67 -5.13 -7.73
N ALA A 104 -26.53 -5.12 -6.41
CA ALA A 104 -27.42 -5.76 -5.46
C ALA A 104 -27.73 -4.79 -4.29
N PRO A 105 -28.76 -3.94 -4.41
CA PRO A 105 -29.15 -3.02 -3.34
C PRO A 105 -29.48 -3.73 -2.03
N MET A 106 -29.29 -3.06 -0.89
CA MET A 106 -29.66 -3.63 0.42
C MET A 106 -31.19 -3.74 0.53
N THR A 107 -31.68 -4.97 0.60
CA THR A 107 -33.12 -5.28 0.76
C THR A 107 -33.52 -5.50 2.22
N HIS A 108 -32.55 -5.79 3.09
CA HIS A 108 -32.76 -6.03 4.51
C HIS A 108 -32.25 -4.84 5.34
N ASN A 109 -32.89 -4.61 6.50
CA ASN A 109 -32.38 -3.62 7.45
C ASN A 109 -31.09 -4.12 8.11
N PHE A 110 -30.34 -3.19 8.70
CA PHE A 110 -29.05 -3.49 9.32
C PHE A 110 -29.13 -4.57 10.41
N GLN A 111 -30.19 -4.57 11.23
CA GLN A 111 -30.32 -5.55 12.31
C GLN A 111 -30.46 -6.98 11.77
N THR A 112 -31.21 -7.17 10.68
CA THR A 112 -31.30 -8.48 10.01
C THR A 112 -29.94 -8.93 9.48
N ILE A 113 -29.21 -8.03 8.79
CA ILE A 113 -27.86 -8.32 8.27
C ILE A 113 -26.92 -8.72 9.42
N LEU A 114 -26.92 -7.94 10.49
CA LEU A 114 -26.08 -8.17 11.67
C LEU A 114 -26.41 -9.51 12.33
N SER A 115 -27.69 -9.82 12.57
CA SER A 115 -28.09 -11.08 13.20
C SER A 115 -27.74 -12.29 12.32
N THR A 116 -27.84 -12.18 10.99
CA THR A 116 -27.40 -13.25 10.07
C THR A 116 -25.89 -13.45 10.13
N PHE A 117 -25.10 -12.37 10.13
CA PHE A 117 -23.64 -12.42 10.25
C PHE A 117 -23.22 -13.07 11.58
N VAL A 118 -23.78 -12.61 12.71
CA VAL A 118 -23.48 -13.13 14.05
C VAL A 118 -23.84 -14.61 14.16
N ALA A 119 -24.98 -15.03 13.61
CA ALA A 119 -25.40 -16.43 13.60
C ALA A 119 -24.46 -17.28 12.73
N ARG A 120 -24.06 -16.80 11.55
CA ARG A 120 -23.19 -17.50 10.61
C ARG A 120 -21.83 -17.85 11.21
N TYR A 121 -21.24 -16.94 12.00
CA TYR A 121 -19.92 -17.11 12.60
C TYR A 121 -19.96 -17.41 14.11
N CYS A 122 -21.15 -17.75 14.64
CA CYS A 122 -21.37 -18.07 16.07
C CYS A 122 -20.76 -17.04 17.04
N LEU A 123 -20.88 -15.75 16.73
CA LEU A 123 -20.21 -14.68 17.48
C LEU A 123 -20.91 -14.39 18.81
N PRO A 124 -20.16 -14.05 19.88
CA PRO A 124 -20.76 -13.64 21.15
C PRO A 124 -21.59 -12.35 21.07
N GLN A 125 -22.58 -12.21 21.95
CA GLN A 125 -23.47 -11.03 22.02
C GLN A 125 -22.73 -9.70 22.21
N HIS A 126 -21.57 -9.69 22.89
CA HIS A 126 -20.79 -8.47 23.07
C HIS A 126 -20.16 -7.98 21.76
N ILE A 127 -19.86 -8.88 20.82
CA ILE A 127 -19.38 -8.52 19.47
C ILE A 127 -20.53 -7.92 18.66
N GLU A 128 -21.72 -8.53 18.71
CA GLU A 128 -22.93 -7.98 18.07
C GLU A 128 -23.16 -6.52 18.50
N ARG A 129 -23.07 -6.26 19.81
CA ARG A 129 -23.20 -4.90 20.36
C ARG A 129 -22.10 -3.96 19.85
N SER A 130 -20.85 -4.42 19.76
CA SER A 130 -19.75 -3.63 19.20
C SER A 130 -19.96 -3.28 17.73
N LEU A 131 -20.44 -4.23 16.91
CA LEU A 131 -20.76 -3.99 15.50
C LEU A 131 -21.92 -3.02 15.32
N SER A 132 -22.96 -3.12 16.16
CA SER A 132 -24.05 -2.15 16.19
C SER A 132 -23.56 -0.75 16.57
N ASN A 133 -22.70 -0.66 17.58
CA ASN A 133 -22.04 0.59 17.96
C ASN A 133 -21.14 1.15 16.85
N LEU A 134 -20.46 0.29 16.09
CA LEU A 134 -19.62 0.68 14.96
C LEU A 134 -20.47 1.26 13.82
N HIS A 135 -21.62 0.66 13.53
CA HIS A 135 -22.59 1.21 12.57
C HIS A 135 -23.11 2.59 13.01
N THR A 136 -23.44 2.77 14.30
CA THR A 136 -23.86 4.07 14.83
C THR A 136 -22.73 5.09 14.91
N PHE A 137 -21.48 4.66 15.13
CA PHE A 137 -20.32 5.55 15.09
C PHE A 137 -20.03 6.04 13.68
N SER A 138 -20.02 5.12 12.70
CA SER A 138 -19.73 5.41 11.29
C SER A 138 -20.81 6.27 10.61
N SER A 139 -22.06 6.27 11.11
CA SER A 139 -23.12 7.15 10.59
C SER A 139 -22.79 8.64 10.71
N ARG A 140 -21.98 9.02 11.71
CA ARG A 140 -21.50 10.40 11.91
C ARG A 140 -20.68 10.92 10.73
N TYR A 141 -20.11 10.00 9.96
CA TYR A 141 -19.29 10.28 8.77
C TYR A 141 -20.03 9.90 7.46
N GLY A 142 -21.30 9.49 7.53
CA GLY A 142 -22.04 8.97 6.38
C GLY A 142 -21.59 7.58 5.91
N TRP A 143 -20.79 6.86 6.72
CA TRP A 143 -20.17 5.58 6.33
C TRP A 143 -20.93 4.34 6.79
N SER A 144 -22.07 4.50 7.48
CA SER A 144 -22.83 3.37 8.03
C SER A 144 -23.29 2.36 6.98
N LYS A 145 -23.53 2.81 5.73
CA LYS A 145 -23.83 1.93 4.59
C LYS A 145 -22.71 0.91 4.33
N TYR A 146 -21.45 1.29 4.52
CA TYR A 146 -20.30 0.42 4.27
C TYR A 146 -20.16 -0.65 5.35
N VAL A 147 -20.53 -0.35 6.60
CA VAL A 147 -20.58 -1.38 7.66
C VAL A 147 -21.60 -2.46 7.31
N ALA A 148 -22.83 -2.05 6.95
CA ALA A 148 -23.89 -2.98 6.58
C ALA A 148 -23.53 -3.80 5.34
N ALA A 149 -23.01 -3.15 4.30
CA ALA A 149 -22.60 -3.81 3.07
C ALA A 149 -21.44 -4.78 3.30
N ALA A 150 -20.41 -4.40 4.07
CA ALA A 150 -19.28 -5.28 4.39
C ALA A 150 -19.73 -6.55 5.11
N LEU A 151 -20.58 -6.43 6.15
CA LEU A 151 -21.09 -7.60 6.87
C LEU A 151 -21.90 -8.53 5.94
N ARG A 152 -22.70 -7.96 5.02
CA ARG A 152 -23.42 -8.74 4.01
C ARG A 152 -22.46 -9.48 3.09
N GLU A 153 -21.52 -8.78 2.46
CA GLU A 153 -20.58 -9.37 1.51
C GLU A 153 -19.73 -10.46 2.17
N VAL A 154 -19.25 -10.22 3.39
CA VAL A 154 -18.49 -11.23 4.15
C VAL A 154 -19.35 -12.47 4.40
N THR A 155 -20.60 -12.28 4.87
CA THR A 155 -21.55 -13.39 5.11
C THR A 155 -21.82 -14.22 3.85
N THR A 156 -21.96 -13.56 2.70
CA THR A 156 -22.34 -14.21 1.44
C THR A 156 -21.19 -14.96 0.79
N HIS A 157 -19.98 -14.41 0.85
CA HIS A 157 -18.86 -14.89 0.03
C HIS A 157 -17.77 -15.63 0.78
N TYR A 158 -17.69 -15.51 2.11
CA TYR A 158 -16.61 -16.13 2.88
C TYR A 158 -17.12 -17.31 3.71
N GLU A 159 -16.39 -18.43 3.59
CA GLU A 159 -16.55 -19.56 4.49
C GLU A 159 -16.11 -19.19 5.92
N SER A 160 -16.63 -19.90 6.91
CA SER A 160 -16.25 -19.70 8.31
C SER A 160 -14.74 -19.90 8.46
N ASN A 161 -14.02 -18.85 8.83
CA ASN A 161 -12.58 -18.86 9.04
C ASN A 161 -12.28 -18.20 10.38
N ASP A 162 -11.39 -18.81 11.17
CA ASP A 162 -10.87 -18.29 12.44
C ASP A 162 -10.37 -16.84 12.32
N HIS A 163 -9.93 -16.44 11.12
CA HIS A 163 -9.54 -15.07 10.81
C HIS A 163 -10.69 -14.06 11.03
N ILE A 164 -11.92 -14.35 10.58
CA ILE A 164 -13.06 -13.45 10.74
C ILE A 164 -13.35 -13.27 12.23
N THR A 165 -13.36 -14.36 12.99
CA THR A 165 -13.57 -14.33 14.45
C THR A 165 -12.49 -13.51 15.15
N ALA A 166 -11.22 -13.67 14.77
CA ALA A 166 -10.12 -12.89 15.31
C ALA A 166 -10.29 -11.38 15.04
N VAL A 167 -10.62 -10.99 13.80
CA VAL A 167 -10.89 -9.59 13.44
C VAL A 167 -12.07 -9.02 14.22
N MET A 168 -13.13 -9.81 14.42
CA MET A 168 -14.29 -9.36 15.22
C MET A 168 -13.94 -9.12 16.70
N HIS A 169 -13.05 -9.93 17.29
CA HIS A 169 -12.55 -9.68 18.63
C HIS A 169 -11.70 -8.41 18.72
N GLU A 170 -10.84 -8.16 17.73
CA GLU A 170 -10.08 -6.90 17.66
C GLU A 170 -11.00 -5.68 17.56
N ILE A 171 -12.02 -5.74 16.69
CA ILE A 171 -13.05 -4.70 16.58
C ILE A 171 -13.72 -4.47 17.93
N HIS A 172 -14.07 -5.54 18.66
CA HIS A 172 -14.68 -5.41 19.99
C HIS A 172 -13.79 -4.64 20.97
N GLU A 173 -12.49 -4.92 21.01
CA GLU A 173 -11.55 -4.19 21.87
C GLU A 173 -11.43 -2.72 21.46
N PHE A 174 -11.24 -2.42 20.18
CA PHE A 174 -11.15 -1.04 19.71
C PHE A 174 -12.41 -0.22 19.97
N MET A 175 -13.59 -0.84 19.92
CA MET A 175 -14.85 -0.16 20.20
C MET A 175 -14.99 0.34 21.64
N LYS A 176 -14.19 -0.18 22.58
CA LYS A 176 -14.14 0.29 23.99
C LYS A 176 -13.27 1.54 24.17
N MET A 177 -12.50 1.91 23.15
CA MET A 177 -11.45 2.91 23.24
C MET A 177 -11.90 4.27 22.65
N CYS A 178 -10.92 5.14 22.36
CA CYS A 178 -11.10 6.48 21.83
C CYS A 178 -11.72 6.49 20.41
N ALA A 179 -12.04 7.67 19.88
CA ALA A 179 -12.62 7.78 18.54
C ALA A 179 -11.67 7.28 17.43
N MET A 180 -10.37 7.42 17.61
CA MET A 180 -9.37 6.95 16.64
C MET A 180 -9.39 5.43 16.52
N ALA A 181 -9.38 4.73 17.65
CA ALA A 181 -9.51 3.28 17.70
C ALA A 181 -10.78 2.79 16.98
N LYS A 182 -11.89 3.54 17.08
CA LYS A 182 -13.14 3.19 16.40
C LYS A 182 -13.06 3.37 14.87
N ILE A 183 -12.24 4.29 14.39
CA ILE A 183 -11.92 4.42 12.95
C ILE A 183 -11.07 3.22 12.50
N GLU A 184 -10.09 2.81 13.30
CA GLU A 184 -9.31 1.59 13.04
C GLU A 184 -10.17 0.31 13.06
N ALA A 185 -11.17 0.24 13.95
CA ALA A 185 -12.16 -0.84 13.96
C ALA A 185 -12.99 -0.87 12.67
N PHE A 186 -13.33 0.30 12.13
CA PHE A 186 -14.02 0.44 10.86
C PHE A 186 -13.14 -0.05 9.69
N ALA A 187 -11.87 0.37 9.64
CA ALA A 187 -10.90 -0.08 8.64
C ALA A 187 -10.73 -1.60 8.65
N LYS A 188 -10.60 -2.21 9.83
CA LYS A 188 -10.48 -3.67 9.98
C LYS A 188 -11.66 -4.46 9.44
N LEU A 189 -12.88 -3.92 9.56
CA LEU A 189 -14.05 -4.54 8.93
C LEU A 189 -13.97 -4.45 7.40
N LEU A 190 -13.49 -3.33 6.87
CA LEU A 190 -13.35 -3.13 5.43
C LEU A 190 -12.22 -3.97 4.82
N ASP A 191 -11.15 -4.24 5.56
CA ASP A 191 -10.06 -5.11 5.13
C ASP A 191 -10.55 -6.52 4.74
N LEU A 192 -11.59 -7.03 5.42
CA LEU A 192 -12.24 -8.29 5.09
C LEU A 192 -12.87 -8.28 3.68
N VAL A 193 -13.25 -7.11 3.18
CA VAL A 193 -13.81 -6.94 1.83
C VAL A 193 -12.70 -6.63 0.82
N ALA A 194 -11.73 -5.78 1.17
CA ALA A 194 -10.64 -5.36 0.28
C ALA A 194 -9.86 -6.56 -0.28
N ALA A 195 -9.74 -7.64 0.48
CA ALA A 195 -9.12 -8.90 0.05
C ALA A 195 -9.73 -9.49 -1.25
N ARG A 196 -10.93 -9.07 -1.65
CA ARG A 196 -11.64 -9.49 -2.88
C ARG A 196 -11.22 -8.74 -4.14
N ASP A 197 -10.71 -7.50 -4.06
CA ASP A 197 -10.33 -6.71 -5.25
C ASP A 197 -9.24 -7.40 -6.07
N ASP A 198 -8.40 -8.17 -5.38
CA ASP A 198 -7.33 -8.97 -5.98
C ASP A 198 -7.83 -10.34 -6.51
N CYS A 199 -9.13 -10.59 -6.55
CA CYS A 199 -9.74 -11.79 -7.12
C CYS A 199 -10.63 -11.34 -8.29
N ILE A 200 -10.03 -11.06 -9.45
CA ILE A 200 -10.79 -10.74 -10.66
C ILE A 200 -11.72 -11.90 -10.96
N THR A 201 -13.02 -11.64 -10.88
CA THR A 201 -14.08 -12.57 -11.25
C THR A 201 -13.99 -12.93 -12.72
N ASP A 202 -14.11 -14.23 -13.01
CA ASP A 202 -14.03 -14.89 -14.34
C ASP A 202 -15.09 -14.42 -15.38
N GLY A 203 -15.74 -13.29 -15.18
CA GLY A 203 -16.98 -12.92 -15.87
C GLY A 203 -16.83 -12.19 -17.21
N THR A 204 -15.64 -11.75 -17.61
CA THR A 204 -15.44 -11.15 -18.94
C THR A 204 -14.69 -12.12 -19.83
N THR A 205 -15.42 -12.73 -20.76
CA THR A 205 -14.84 -13.48 -21.88
C THR A 205 -13.97 -12.53 -22.70
N ALA A 206 -12.67 -12.51 -22.41
CA ALA A 206 -11.68 -11.78 -23.16
C ALA A 206 -11.64 -12.32 -24.60
N THR A 207 -12.27 -11.62 -25.54
CA THR A 207 -12.45 -12.08 -26.92
C THR A 207 -11.24 -11.79 -27.82
N GLY A 208 -10.30 -10.93 -27.40
CA GLY A 208 -9.11 -10.56 -28.18
C GLY A 208 -7.77 -10.92 -27.51
N PRO A 209 -6.66 -11.02 -28.28
CA PRO A 209 -5.35 -11.37 -27.76
C PRO A 209 -4.83 -10.39 -26.68
N VAL A 210 -5.07 -9.09 -26.85
CA VAL A 210 -4.69 -8.06 -25.87
C VAL A 210 -5.46 -8.24 -24.57
N GLU A 211 -6.76 -8.50 -24.67
CA GLU A 211 -7.65 -8.72 -23.53
C GLU A 211 -7.23 -9.98 -22.76
N GLN A 212 -6.83 -11.04 -23.46
CA GLN A 212 -6.34 -12.27 -22.84
C GLN A 212 -5.03 -12.04 -22.09
N VAL A 213 -4.08 -11.32 -22.69
CA VAL A 213 -2.82 -10.96 -22.03
C VAL A 213 -3.07 -10.05 -20.83
N ALA A 214 -3.95 -9.05 -20.96
CA ALA A 214 -4.29 -8.14 -19.88
C ALA A 214 -4.96 -8.88 -18.70
N ALA A 215 -5.89 -9.80 -19.00
CA ALA A 215 -6.55 -10.62 -17.99
C ALA A 215 -5.56 -11.57 -17.29
N ALA A 216 -4.68 -12.22 -18.06
CA ALA A 216 -3.62 -13.07 -17.51
C ALA A 216 -2.65 -12.28 -16.63
N ALA A 217 -2.18 -11.12 -17.10
CA ALA A 217 -1.31 -10.24 -16.33
C ALA A 217 -1.96 -9.78 -15.03
N ALA A 218 -3.24 -9.43 -15.07
CA ALA A 218 -3.97 -8.98 -13.89
C ALA A 218 -4.15 -10.11 -12.86
N ARG A 219 -4.49 -11.34 -13.29
CA ARG A 219 -4.56 -12.53 -12.41
C ARG A 219 -3.21 -12.92 -11.81
N LEU A 220 -2.12 -12.84 -12.58
CA LEU A 220 -0.78 -13.11 -12.07
C LEU A 220 -0.30 -12.04 -11.08
N ARG A 221 -0.64 -10.78 -11.34
CA ARG A 221 -0.27 -9.64 -10.49
C ARG A 221 -1.00 -9.62 -9.15
N ALA A 222 -2.29 -9.93 -9.12
CA ALA A 222 -3.11 -9.91 -7.90
C ALA A 222 -2.43 -10.46 -6.62
N PRO A 223 -1.89 -11.69 -6.60
CA PRO A 223 -1.21 -12.23 -5.42
C PRO A 223 0.08 -11.46 -5.05
N MET A 224 0.74 -10.83 -6.02
CA MET A 224 1.89 -9.97 -5.77
C MET A 224 1.46 -8.65 -5.13
N LEU A 225 0.35 -8.05 -5.57
CA LEU A 225 -0.20 -6.84 -4.96
C LEU A 225 -0.55 -7.06 -3.49
N ARG A 226 -1.26 -8.16 -3.19
CA ARG A 226 -1.55 -8.56 -1.79
C ARG A 226 -0.28 -8.65 -0.96
N ALA A 227 0.76 -9.30 -1.50
CA ALA A 227 2.02 -9.43 -0.80
C ALA A 227 2.73 -8.08 -0.59
N MET A 228 2.67 -7.16 -1.56
CA MET A 228 3.29 -5.83 -1.44
C MET A 228 2.54 -4.92 -0.48
N ILE A 229 1.21 -4.97 -0.44
CA ILE A 229 0.40 -4.23 0.53
C ILE A 229 0.67 -4.74 1.94
N ALA A 230 0.67 -6.06 2.15
CA ALA A 230 1.02 -6.65 3.45
C ALA A 230 2.45 -6.28 3.88
N ARG A 231 3.41 -6.29 2.93
CA ARG A 231 4.79 -5.88 3.20
C ARG A 231 4.89 -4.39 3.54
N ARG A 232 4.16 -3.50 2.86
CA ARG A 232 4.09 -2.06 3.15
C ARG A 232 3.72 -1.82 4.61
N ASP A 233 2.69 -2.49 5.06
CA ASP A 233 2.11 -2.35 6.39
C ASP A 233 3.01 -2.98 7.47
N GLN A 234 3.61 -4.14 7.19
CA GLN A 234 4.60 -4.76 8.06
C GLN A 234 5.89 -3.92 8.18
N THR A 235 6.31 -3.30 7.09
CA THR A 235 7.49 -2.43 7.05
C THR A 235 7.25 -1.20 7.90
N PHE A 236 6.04 -0.63 7.86
CA PHE A 236 5.68 0.51 8.70
C PHE A 236 5.84 0.18 10.19
N ASP A 237 5.29 -0.97 10.63
CA ASP A 237 5.44 -1.43 12.01
C ASP A 237 6.92 -1.66 12.38
N THR A 238 7.70 -2.22 11.46
CA THR A 238 9.12 -2.54 11.69
C THR A 238 10.01 -1.30 11.75
N VAL A 239 9.78 -0.32 10.88
CA VAL A 239 10.62 0.88 10.78
C VAL A 239 10.23 1.91 11.82
N PHE A 240 8.94 2.11 12.09
CA PHE A 240 8.47 3.20 12.95
C PHE A 240 8.00 2.73 14.32
N ILE A 241 7.07 1.77 14.36
CA ILE A 241 6.32 1.46 15.59
C ILE A 241 7.16 0.65 16.57
N LYS A 242 7.78 -0.46 16.14
CA LYS A 242 8.59 -1.30 17.06
C LYS A 242 9.73 -0.52 17.68
N PRO A 243 10.56 0.26 16.95
CA PRO A 243 11.64 1.02 17.58
C PRO A 243 11.12 2.07 18.56
N ALA A 244 10.01 2.75 18.25
CA ALA A 244 9.38 3.70 19.14
C ALA A 244 8.79 3.04 20.41
N ASP A 245 8.15 1.86 20.28
CA ASP A 245 7.64 1.09 21.40
C ASP A 245 8.76 0.66 22.34
N LEU A 246 9.85 0.12 21.77
CA LEU A 246 11.05 -0.27 22.52
C LEU A 246 11.66 0.90 23.28
N LEU A 247 11.75 2.06 22.62
CA LEU A 247 12.22 3.29 23.25
C LEU A 247 11.37 3.65 24.46
N LEU A 248 10.05 3.73 24.28
CA LEU A 248 9.11 4.13 25.34
C LEU A 248 9.12 3.13 26.51
N ARG A 249 9.17 1.83 26.23
CA ARG A 249 9.21 0.77 27.26
C ARG A 249 10.59 0.63 27.92
N SER A 250 11.67 1.06 27.27
CA SER A 250 13.01 1.09 27.87
C SER A 250 13.14 2.13 28.98
N GLY A 251 12.26 3.14 29.03
CA GLY A 251 12.13 4.12 30.10
C GLY A 251 11.43 3.55 31.35
N ARG A 252 11.90 2.38 31.83
CA ARG A 252 11.30 1.33 32.70
C ARG A 252 10.50 1.75 33.97
N TRP A 253 10.23 3.02 34.25
CA TRP A 253 9.74 3.46 35.56
C TRP A 253 8.70 4.58 35.56
N CYS A 254 8.21 5.08 34.41
CA CYS A 254 7.12 6.06 34.42
C CYS A 254 5.85 5.53 33.73
N HIS A 255 4.73 5.58 34.46
CA HIS A 255 3.39 5.21 33.96
C HIS A 255 3.05 5.94 32.65
N ALA A 256 3.51 7.19 32.51
CA ALA A 256 3.30 7.99 31.30
C ALA A 256 3.98 7.40 30.04
N ALA A 257 5.20 6.85 30.14
CA ALA A 257 5.86 6.24 28.98
C ALA A 257 5.22 4.91 28.61
N GLN A 258 4.78 4.13 29.60
CA GLN A 258 4.04 2.89 29.36
C GLN A 258 2.71 3.17 28.64
N GLN A 259 1.92 4.12 29.16
CA GLN A 259 0.67 4.51 28.52
C GLN A 259 0.89 4.99 27.08
N ARG A 260 1.95 5.78 26.84
CA ARG A 260 2.30 6.21 25.48
C ARG A 260 2.73 5.08 24.56
N ALA A 261 3.43 4.07 25.08
CA ALA A 261 3.76 2.88 24.30
C ALA A 261 2.48 2.12 23.91
N ASP A 262 1.52 2.03 24.82
CA ASP A 262 0.23 1.39 24.57
C ASP A 262 -0.63 2.20 23.58
N ASP A 263 -0.56 3.54 23.63
CA ASP A 263 -1.24 4.46 22.71
C ASP A 263 -0.52 4.63 21.35
N LEU A 264 0.75 4.22 21.22
CA LEU A 264 1.61 4.48 20.06
C LEU A 264 1.02 3.98 18.75
N ARG A 265 0.41 2.78 18.76
CA ARG A 265 -0.17 2.17 17.55
C ARG A 265 -1.38 2.94 17.02
N ILE A 266 -2.14 3.59 17.90
CA ILE A 266 -3.38 4.29 17.56
C ILE A 266 -3.09 5.76 17.28
N HIS A 267 -2.34 6.41 18.17
CA HIS A 267 -2.12 7.85 18.15
C HIS A 267 -0.77 8.23 17.52
N GLY A 268 0.33 7.61 17.98
CA GLY A 268 1.66 7.92 17.45
C GLY A 268 1.88 7.50 16.00
N SER A 269 1.16 6.47 15.53
CA SER A 269 1.22 6.02 14.14
C SER A 269 0.73 7.07 13.14
N ASN A 270 -0.20 7.94 13.53
CA ASN A 270 -0.75 8.98 12.65
C ASN A 270 0.32 9.97 12.17
N MET A 271 1.26 10.36 13.03
CA MET A 271 2.36 11.25 12.63
C MET A 271 3.27 10.58 11.60
N TYR A 272 3.68 9.33 11.82
CA TYR A 272 4.54 8.62 10.87
C TYR A 272 3.83 8.32 9.54
N ARG A 273 2.53 8.03 9.57
CA ARG A 273 1.69 7.88 8.36
C ARG A 273 1.59 9.22 7.62
N ALA A 274 1.32 10.32 8.32
CA ALA A 274 1.28 11.66 7.73
C ALA A 274 2.64 12.06 7.14
N LEU A 275 3.74 11.66 7.77
CA LEU A 275 5.09 11.84 7.24
C LEU A 275 5.28 11.09 5.91
N LEU A 276 5.01 9.79 5.87
CA LEU A 276 5.16 8.97 4.65
C LEU A 276 4.28 9.49 3.51
N LEU A 277 3.05 9.88 3.84
CA LEU A 277 2.09 10.41 2.89
C LEU A 277 2.55 11.76 2.32
N SER A 278 2.81 12.74 3.20
CA SER A 278 3.24 14.07 2.77
C SER A 278 4.58 14.07 2.03
N THR A 279 5.51 13.15 2.31
CA THR A 279 6.85 13.15 1.69
C THR A 279 6.93 12.29 0.44
N LEU A 280 6.53 11.02 0.52
CA LEU A 280 6.69 10.03 -0.54
C LEU A 280 5.37 9.64 -1.22
N GLY A 281 4.21 10.09 -0.71
CA GLY A 281 2.91 9.68 -1.22
C GLY A 281 2.53 8.26 -0.82
N ILE A 282 3.07 7.76 0.30
CA ILE A 282 2.86 6.37 0.72
C ILE A 282 1.76 6.35 1.78
N ASN A 283 0.76 5.49 1.57
CA ASN A 283 -0.32 5.28 2.51
C ASN A 283 -0.09 4.00 3.30
N ALA A 284 0.54 4.08 4.47
CA ALA A 284 0.67 2.92 5.35
C ALA A 284 -0.63 2.69 6.14
N TRP A 285 -1.21 1.49 6.03
CA TRP A 285 -2.55 1.12 6.49
C TRP A 285 -3.69 1.87 5.81
N ASP A 286 -3.92 3.12 6.21
CA ASP A 286 -5.05 3.94 5.76
C ASP A 286 -4.75 5.44 5.92
N THR A 287 -5.68 6.30 5.50
CA THR A 287 -5.57 7.75 5.67
C THR A 287 -5.36 8.15 7.15
N PRO A 288 -4.25 8.83 7.50
CA PRO A 288 -3.99 9.24 8.88
C PRO A 288 -4.89 10.39 9.31
N ASN A 289 -5.05 10.53 10.63
CA ASN A 289 -5.67 11.71 11.19
C ASN A 289 -4.70 12.88 11.28
N MET A 290 -4.92 13.88 10.44
CA MET A 290 -4.06 15.06 10.32
C MET A 290 -4.26 16.06 11.47
N HIS A 291 -5.41 16.00 12.15
CA HIS A 291 -5.75 16.93 13.23
C HIS A 291 -5.30 16.46 14.62
N GLU A 292 -4.80 15.24 14.72
CA GLU A 292 -4.27 14.73 15.99
C GLU A 292 -2.92 15.34 16.32
N HIS A 293 -2.67 15.53 17.61
CA HIS A 293 -1.43 16.08 18.13
C HIS A 293 -0.23 15.14 17.85
N SER A 294 0.91 15.73 17.51
CA SER A 294 2.12 14.99 17.09
C SER A 294 3.01 14.51 18.24
N HIS A 295 2.77 14.97 19.48
CA HIS A 295 3.56 14.57 20.66
C HIS A 295 3.46 13.08 21.05
N PHE A 296 2.56 12.32 20.42
CA PHE A 296 2.49 10.86 20.59
C PHE A 296 3.60 10.10 19.86
N ALA A 297 4.26 10.72 18.88
CA ALA A 297 5.29 10.09 18.07
C ALA A 297 6.70 10.54 18.48
N PRO A 298 7.54 9.67 19.07
CA PRO A 298 8.90 10.04 19.44
C PRO A 298 9.86 10.05 18.24
N ASP A 299 10.73 11.06 18.10
CA ASP A 299 11.93 10.95 17.25
C ASP A 299 12.92 9.99 17.91
N PHE A 300 12.70 8.69 17.73
CA PHE A 300 13.52 7.69 18.42
C PHE A 300 14.98 7.71 17.98
N LEU A 301 15.30 8.18 16.77
CA LEU A 301 16.69 8.37 16.34
C LEU A 301 17.42 9.44 17.19
N GLU A 302 16.69 10.31 17.90
CA GLU A 302 17.28 11.31 18.78
C GLU A 302 17.87 10.70 20.06
N TYR A 303 17.37 9.54 20.47
CA TYR A 303 17.63 8.94 21.77
C TYR A 303 18.58 7.74 21.71
N LEU A 304 18.85 7.22 20.51
CA LEU A 304 19.65 6.02 20.30
C LEU A 304 21.14 6.34 20.14
N ARG A 305 22.00 5.50 20.74
CA ARG A 305 23.45 5.55 20.56
C ARG A 305 23.84 5.08 19.16
N PRO A 306 24.52 5.90 18.32
CA PRO A 306 25.04 5.47 17.02
C PRO A 306 25.97 4.25 17.09
N ASP A 307 26.57 4.01 18.24
CA ASP A 307 27.75 3.19 18.48
C ASP A 307 27.47 1.89 19.28
N GLU A 308 26.28 1.71 19.88
CA GLU A 308 25.97 0.54 20.73
C GLU A 308 24.79 -0.32 20.26
N ALA A 309 24.02 0.12 19.26
CA ALA A 309 23.10 -0.72 18.53
C ALA A 309 23.14 -0.21 17.10
N PRO A 310 23.66 -0.96 16.11
CA PRO A 310 23.55 -0.51 14.74
C PRO A 310 22.05 -0.40 14.46
N LEU A 311 21.53 0.82 14.39
CA LEU A 311 20.22 1.15 13.82
C LEU A 311 20.00 0.41 12.49
N LYS A 312 21.10 0.17 11.77
CA LYS A 312 21.16 -0.68 10.58
C LYS A 312 20.66 -2.11 10.83
N ASP A 313 20.90 -2.71 11.99
CA ASP A 313 20.40 -4.05 12.35
C ASP A 313 18.93 -4.04 12.77
N LEU A 314 18.44 -2.96 13.39
CA LEU A 314 17.02 -2.80 13.73
C LEU A 314 16.14 -2.67 12.48
N TRP A 315 16.68 -2.05 11.43
CA TRP A 315 16.00 -1.85 10.15
C TRP A 315 16.55 -2.73 9.02
N HIS A 316 17.45 -3.68 9.31
CA HIS A 316 17.99 -4.52 8.26
C HIS A 316 16.87 -5.48 7.82
N PRO A 317 16.58 -5.59 6.51
CA PRO A 317 15.56 -6.52 6.01
C PRO A 317 15.82 -7.99 6.38
N ARG A 318 17.08 -8.33 6.65
CA ARG A 318 17.54 -9.70 6.98
C ARG A 318 17.81 -9.97 8.47
N THR A 319 17.70 -8.97 9.34
CA THR A 319 17.99 -9.17 10.77
C THR A 319 16.77 -9.74 11.49
N ARG A 320 16.95 -10.80 12.28
CA ARG A 320 15.89 -11.44 13.06
C ARG A 320 15.59 -10.63 14.32
N SER A 321 14.31 -10.60 14.71
CA SER A 321 13.75 -9.85 15.86
C SER A 321 14.36 -10.17 17.24
N SER A 322 15.19 -11.20 17.35
CA SER A 322 15.81 -11.65 18.61
C SER A 322 17.01 -10.81 19.08
N SER A 323 17.49 -9.82 18.32
CA SER A 323 18.65 -8.97 18.68
C SER A 323 18.32 -7.74 19.55
N ILE A 324 17.06 -7.56 19.93
CA ILE A 324 16.51 -6.27 20.38
C ILE A 324 16.70 -5.99 21.89
N GLN A 325 17.24 -6.93 22.67
CA GLN A 325 17.21 -6.86 24.15
C GLN A 325 18.21 -5.90 24.82
N ALA A 326 18.97 -5.07 24.09
CA ALA A 326 20.02 -4.23 24.69
C ALA A 326 20.07 -2.77 24.15
N LEU A 327 18.93 -2.11 24.00
CA LEU A 327 18.90 -0.68 23.63
C LEU A 327 19.31 0.20 24.83
N HIS A 328 20.53 0.75 24.78
CA HIS A 328 21.01 1.78 25.70
C HIS A 328 20.70 3.17 25.15
N LEU A 329 19.87 3.93 25.87
CA LEU A 329 19.53 5.30 25.49
C LEU A 329 20.66 6.27 25.84
N GLN A 330 20.92 7.25 24.97
CA GLN A 330 21.85 8.36 25.24
C GLN A 330 21.33 9.33 26.28
N LYS A 331 20.01 9.50 26.34
CA LYS A 331 19.33 10.47 27.20
C LYS A 331 17.88 10.03 27.46
N GLN A 332 17.25 10.63 28.45
CA GLN A 332 15.83 10.39 28.74
C GLN A 332 14.95 10.87 27.59
N VAL A 333 13.87 10.13 27.32
CA VAL A 333 12.89 10.45 26.29
C VAL A 333 12.09 11.68 26.71
N ASN A 334 12.11 12.74 25.91
CA ASN A 334 11.23 13.87 26.15
C ASN A 334 9.84 13.56 25.60
N LEU A 335 8.91 13.32 26.52
CA LEU A 335 7.53 13.01 26.23
C LEU A 335 6.76 14.24 25.71
N GLU A 336 7.14 15.46 26.05
CA GLU A 336 6.38 16.66 25.65
C GLU A 336 6.72 17.18 24.25
N ARG A 337 7.68 16.55 23.57
CA ARG A 337 8.15 17.01 22.26
C ARG A 337 7.33 16.41 21.12
N ALA A 338 6.91 17.26 20.18
CA ALA A 338 6.45 16.82 18.86
C ALA A 338 7.57 16.10 18.09
N PHE A 339 7.20 15.15 17.23
CA PHE A 339 8.14 14.46 16.36
C PHE A 339 9.02 15.45 15.59
N ILE A 340 10.34 15.39 15.77
CA ILE A 340 11.42 16.16 15.13
C ILE A 340 11.33 17.71 15.29
N VAL A 341 10.13 18.31 15.25
CA VAL A 341 9.83 19.73 15.26
C VAL A 341 9.67 20.25 16.71
N HIS A 342 9.82 21.57 16.87
CA HIS A 342 9.55 22.25 18.13
C HIS A 342 8.04 22.53 18.31
N ASP A 343 7.56 22.29 19.53
CA ASP A 343 6.17 22.48 19.98
C ASP A 343 5.15 21.48 19.43
N ASP A 344 4.16 21.15 20.25
CA ASP A 344 3.07 20.27 19.88
C ASP A 344 2.15 20.92 18.84
N ARG A 345 1.93 20.21 17.72
CA ARG A 345 1.13 20.66 16.58
C ARG A 345 0.37 19.49 15.96
N PRO A 346 -0.73 19.75 15.22
CA PRO A 346 -1.39 18.72 14.43
C PRO A 346 -0.43 17.99 13.50
N ASN A 347 -0.63 16.68 13.31
CA ASN A 347 0.20 15.83 12.44
C ASN A 347 0.31 16.38 11.02
N GLY A 348 -0.79 16.89 10.46
CA GLY A 348 -0.82 17.51 9.14
C GLY A 348 0.07 18.75 9.04
N ASP A 349 0.14 19.56 10.09
CA ASP A 349 0.96 20.76 10.13
C ASP A 349 2.46 20.40 10.20
N VAL A 350 2.82 19.42 11.03
CA VAL A 350 4.19 18.91 11.12
C VAL A 350 4.62 18.30 9.79
N ALA A 351 3.77 17.44 9.20
CA ALA A 351 4.02 16.81 7.91
C ALA A 351 4.20 17.86 6.80
N ASN A 352 3.32 18.85 6.74
CA ASN A 352 3.38 19.94 5.78
C ASN A 352 4.60 20.86 5.98
N HIS A 353 5.00 21.11 7.23
CA HIS A 353 6.24 21.83 7.55
C HIS A 353 7.46 21.13 6.97
N LEU A 354 7.56 19.80 7.13
CA LEU A 354 8.72 19.00 6.71
C LEU A 354 8.91 18.90 5.18
N ILE A 355 7.91 19.25 4.39
CA ILE A 355 7.98 19.41 2.92
C ILE A 355 8.01 20.88 2.47
N GLY A 356 7.83 21.79 3.42
CA GLY A 356 7.74 23.22 3.18
C GLY A 356 9.09 23.93 3.16
N PRO A 357 9.12 25.19 2.70
CA PRO A 357 10.34 25.99 2.61
C PRO A 357 10.93 26.36 3.99
N TYR A 358 10.14 26.23 5.06
CA TYR A 358 10.51 26.66 6.41
C TYR A 358 11.14 25.56 7.27
N SER A 359 11.18 24.31 6.80
CA SER A 359 11.89 23.26 7.54
C SER A 359 13.39 23.52 7.54
N SER A 360 14.04 23.21 8.65
CA SER A 360 15.51 23.31 8.72
C SER A 360 16.17 22.11 8.03
N THR A 361 17.40 22.29 7.54
CA THR A 361 18.18 21.19 6.97
C THR A 361 18.34 20.03 7.95
N LYS A 362 18.50 20.32 9.25
CA LYS A 362 18.64 19.29 10.29
C LYS A 362 17.38 18.41 10.41
N GLU A 363 16.20 19.03 10.40
CA GLU A 363 14.92 18.31 10.43
C GLU A 363 14.76 17.43 9.19
N ARG A 364 15.03 17.98 8.00
CA ARG A 364 14.92 17.23 6.74
C ARG A 364 15.92 16.10 6.65
N THR A 365 17.18 16.29 7.04
CA THR A 365 18.17 15.20 7.10
C THR A 365 17.71 14.09 8.05
N ARG A 366 17.09 14.45 9.18
CA ARG A 366 16.56 13.47 10.12
C ARG A 366 15.39 12.69 9.52
N VAL A 367 14.45 13.36 8.86
CA VAL A 367 13.35 12.72 8.14
C VAL A 367 13.87 11.81 7.02
N ALA A 368 14.86 12.25 6.25
CA ALA A 368 15.43 11.45 5.16
C ALA A 368 15.94 10.09 5.65
N GLN A 369 16.53 10.02 6.84
CA GLN A 369 16.98 8.75 7.44
C GLN A 369 15.82 7.76 7.67
N TYR A 370 14.68 8.26 8.16
CA TYR A 370 13.47 7.45 8.30
C TYR A 370 12.94 6.97 6.96
N LEU A 371 12.90 7.86 5.97
CA LEU A 371 12.39 7.57 4.64
C LEU A 371 13.28 6.56 3.90
N GLU A 372 14.60 6.69 3.99
CA GLU A 372 15.57 5.75 3.41
C GLU A 372 15.50 4.37 4.08
N ALA A 373 15.35 4.33 5.41
CA ALA A 373 15.15 3.08 6.14
C ALA A 373 13.87 2.36 5.68
N TYR A 374 12.77 3.10 5.50
CA TYR A 374 11.52 2.56 4.96
C TYR A 374 11.68 2.10 3.50
N ALA A 375 12.26 2.94 2.65
CA ALA A 375 12.49 2.65 1.23
C ALA A 375 13.38 1.43 0.99
N GLY A 376 14.32 1.15 1.90
CA GLY A 376 15.21 -0.02 1.83
C GLY A 376 14.48 -1.35 1.69
N TYR A 377 13.26 -1.47 2.21
CA TYR A 377 12.45 -2.69 2.10
C TYR A 377 11.78 -2.89 0.73
N PHE A 378 11.81 -1.88 -0.14
CA PHE A 378 11.17 -1.88 -1.47
C PHE A 378 12.17 -1.75 -2.62
N THR A 379 13.44 -2.05 -2.37
CA THR A 379 14.45 -2.15 -3.43
C THR A 379 14.23 -3.41 -4.27
N ARG A 380 14.70 -3.43 -5.52
CA ARG A 380 14.61 -4.62 -6.38
C ARG A 380 15.24 -5.86 -5.72
N GLN A 381 16.41 -5.69 -5.11
CA GLN A 381 17.12 -6.76 -4.42
C GLN A 381 16.27 -7.44 -3.33
N GLU A 382 15.46 -6.66 -2.62
CA GLU A 382 14.57 -7.17 -1.57
C GLU A 382 13.28 -7.77 -2.14
N LEU A 383 12.78 -7.24 -3.24
CA LEU A 383 11.47 -7.60 -3.79
C LEU A 383 11.51 -8.75 -4.80
N ASP A 384 12.58 -8.89 -5.59
CA ASP A 384 12.65 -9.83 -6.72
C ASP A 384 12.34 -11.27 -6.28
N ILE A 385 12.97 -11.75 -5.21
CA ILE A 385 12.74 -13.11 -4.68
C ILE A 385 11.28 -13.26 -4.21
N ILE A 386 10.74 -12.27 -3.52
CA ILE A 386 9.38 -12.31 -2.97
C ILE A 386 8.36 -12.40 -4.11
N LEU A 387 8.51 -11.54 -5.12
CA LEU A 387 7.60 -11.46 -6.26
C LEU A 387 7.68 -12.70 -7.14
N VAL A 388 8.89 -13.18 -7.42
CA VAL A 388 9.12 -14.44 -8.16
C VAL A 388 8.48 -15.62 -7.42
N ASN A 389 8.64 -15.71 -6.10
CA ASN A 389 8.00 -16.75 -5.31
C ASN A 389 6.47 -16.68 -5.35
N LYS A 390 5.87 -15.48 -5.39
CA LYS A 390 4.41 -15.33 -5.53
C LYS A 390 3.90 -15.64 -6.94
N LEU A 391 4.73 -15.45 -7.96
CA LEU A 391 4.41 -15.77 -9.35
C LEU A 391 4.49 -17.28 -9.63
N ILE A 392 5.54 -17.93 -9.14
CA ILE A 392 5.82 -19.34 -9.44
C ILE A 392 5.16 -20.26 -8.42
N GLY A 393 5.19 -19.89 -7.14
CA GLY A 393 4.69 -20.71 -6.05
C GLY A 393 3.19 -20.93 -6.08
N ASP A 394 2.79 -22.11 -5.67
CA ASP A 394 1.38 -22.51 -5.57
C ASP A 394 0.71 -21.75 -4.41
N PRO A 395 -0.46 -21.15 -4.63
CA PRO A 395 -1.19 -20.51 -3.55
C PRO A 395 -1.65 -21.56 -2.53
N GLU A 396 -1.59 -21.23 -1.25
CA GLU A 396 -2.22 -22.06 -0.23
C GLU A 396 -3.72 -22.22 -0.52
N GLY A 397 -4.20 -23.46 -0.51
CA GLY A 397 -5.60 -23.78 -0.80
C GLY A 397 -6.01 -23.73 -2.28
N ALA A 398 -5.05 -23.57 -3.21
CA ALA A 398 -5.38 -23.58 -4.64
C ALA A 398 -5.92 -24.92 -5.12
N THR A 399 -6.98 -24.88 -5.92
CA THR A 399 -7.54 -26.06 -6.57
C THR A 399 -6.70 -26.49 -7.76
N SER A 400 -6.94 -27.71 -8.26
CA SER A 400 -6.28 -28.19 -9.48
C SER A 400 -6.52 -27.27 -10.68
N ASP A 401 -7.70 -26.65 -10.75
CA ASP A 401 -8.05 -25.78 -11.87
C ASP A 401 -7.39 -24.39 -11.73
N ASP A 402 -7.22 -23.88 -10.51
CA ASP A 402 -6.44 -22.66 -10.26
C ASP A 402 -4.98 -22.83 -10.73
N LEU A 403 -4.37 -23.97 -10.43
CA LEU A 403 -3.00 -24.27 -10.83
C LEU A 403 -2.85 -24.35 -12.36
N LYS A 404 -3.80 -24.99 -13.06
CA LYS A 404 -3.84 -25.02 -14.53
C LYS A 404 -4.03 -23.63 -15.13
N GLN A 405 -4.92 -22.82 -14.54
CA GLN A 405 -5.17 -21.46 -15.01
C GLN A 405 -3.91 -20.60 -14.86
N ARG A 406 -3.21 -20.67 -13.71
CA ARG A 406 -1.95 -19.94 -13.51
C ARG A 406 -0.86 -20.39 -14.47
N ALA A 407 -0.73 -21.69 -14.76
CA ALA A 407 0.20 -22.18 -15.77
C ALA A 407 -0.12 -21.61 -17.17
N THR A 408 -1.40 -21.55 -17.53
CA THR A 408 -1.89 -20.96 -18.78
C THR A 408 -1.60 -19.46 -18.85
N ASP A 409 -1.84 -18.73 -17.75
CA ASP A 409 -1.58 -17.30 -17.67
C ASP A 409 -0.08 -16.99 -17.80
N ARG A 410 0.79 -17.78 -17.13
CA ARG A 410 2.26 -17.64 -17.27
C ARG A 410 2.72 -17.84 -18.70
N LYS A 411 2.18 -18.86 -19.40
CA LYS A 411 2.49 -19.11 -20.81
C LYS A 411 2.00 -17.97 -21.72
N THR A 412 0.82 -17.41 -21.41
CA THR A 412 0.24 -16.29 -22.16
C THR A 412 1.11 -15.04 -22.03
N VAL A 413 1.54 -14.71 -20.81
CA VAL A 413 2.43 -13.57 -20.56
C VAL A 413 3.81 -13.78 -21.16
N LEU A 414 4.40 -14.97 -21.05
CA LEU A 414 5.71 -15.27 -21.65
C LEU A 414 5.69 -15.07 -23.17
N LYS A 415 4.65 -15.57 -23.86
CA LYS A 415 4.49 -15.34 -25.31
C LYS A 415 4.40 -13.86 -25.67
N ALA A 416 3.74 -13.06 -24.84
CA ALA A 416 3.69 -11.62 -25.04
C ALA A 416 5.08 -10.98 -24.89
N LEU A 417 5.86 -11.38 -23.89
CA LEU A 417 7.24 -10.94 -23.70
C LEU A 417 8.16 -11.36 -24.87
N GLN A 418 7.97 -12.57 -25.42
CA GLN A 418 8.71 -13.03 -26.60
C GLN A 418 8.38 -12.19 -27.84
N ALA A 419 7.11 -11.86 -28.03
CA ALA A 419 6.67 -10.98 -29.13
C ALA A 419 7.24 -9.55 -29.02
N LEU A 420 7.46 -9.07 -27.78
CA LEU A 420 8.11 -7.79 -27.50
C LEU A 420 9.64 -7.85 -27.65
N GLY A 421 10.23 -9.05 -27.81
CA GLY A 421 11.67 -9.25 -27.86
C GLY A 421 12.37 -9.11 -26.51
N VAL A 422 11.61 -9.18 -25.42
CA VAL A 422 12.10 -9.18 -24.04
C VAL A 422 12.54 -10.59 -23.64
N ALA A 423 11.74 -11.59 -24.01
CA ALA A 423 12.05 -13.00 -23.82
C ALA A 423 12.58 -13.61 -25.13
N ALA A 424 13.50 -14.56 -25.01
CA ALA A 424 14.07 -15.27 -26.13
C ALA A 424 13.13 -16.37 -26.66
N PRO A 425 13.17 -16.72 -27.95
CA PRO A 425 12.27 -17.72 -28.53
C PRO A 425 12.44 -19.14 -27.97
N ASP A 426 13.62 -19.44 -27.43
CA ASP A 426 14.01 -20.71 -26.80
C ASP A 426 13.64 -20.81 -25.32
N GLU A 427 13.13 -19.74 -24.70
CA GLU A 427 12.59 -19.79 -23.36
C GLU A 427 11.21 -20.47 -23.37
N GLU A 428 11.18 -21.77 -23.07
CA GLU A 428 9.98 -22.61 -23.18
C GLU A 428 8.93 -22.34 -22.08
N ASP A 429 9.40 -21.88 -20.91
CA ASP A 429 8.54 -21.56 -19.78
C ASP A 429 9.06 -20.38 -18.93
N MET A 430 8.24 -19.97 -17.96
CA MET A 430 8.53 -18.84 -17.09
C MET A 430 9.71 -19.10 -16.14
N ILE A 431 10.04 -20.36 -15.84
CA ILE A 431 11.18 -20.69 -14.99
C ILE A 431 12.48 -20.47 -15.78
N CYS A 432 12.57 -20.96 -17.02
CA CYS A 432 13.71 -20.71 -17.91
C CYS A 432 13.92 -19.22 -18.20
N PHE A 433 12.83 -18.45 -18.27
CA PHE A 433 12.92 -17.00 -18.38
C PHE A 433 13.50 -16.34 -17.11
N LEU A 434 13.12 -16.79 -15.91
CA LEU A 434 13.48 -16.10 -14.66
C LEU A 434 14.78 -16.60 -14.03
N TYR A 435 15.22 -17.80 -14.36
CA TYR A 435 16.42 -18.43 -13.80
C TYR A 435 17.41 -18.80 -14.90
N ASN A 436 18.70 -18.79 -14.57
CA ASN A 436 19.73 -19.39 -15.42
C ASN A 436 19.90 -20.89 -15.11
N ASP A 437 20.79 -21.56 -15.83
CA ASP A 437 21.07 -23.00 -15.67
C ASP A 437 21.60 -23.38 -14.27
N GLU A 438 22.08 -22.41 -13.50
CA GLU A 438 22.53 -22.57 -12.11
C GLU A 438 21.44 -22.26 -11.07
N TYR A 439 20.20 -22.06 -11.52
CA TYR A 439 19.06 -21.62 -10.69
C TYR A 439 19.28 -20.25 -10.00
N ALA A 440 20.16 -19.41 -10.53
CA ALA A 440 20.29 -18.02 -10.11
C ALA A 440 19.26 -17.14 -10.84
N ILE A 441 18.65 -16.21 -10.11
CA ILE A 441 17.65 -15.28 -10.64
C ILE A 441 18.29 -14.35 -11.67
N ARG A 442 17.66 -14.23 -12.84
CA ARG A 442 18.00 -13.28 -13.91
C ARG A 442 17.31 -11.94 -13.63
N THR A 443 17.98 -11.05 -12.89
CA THR A 443 17.41 -9.78 -12.40
C THR A 443 16.84 -8.90 -13.50
N ASP A 444 17.46 -8.87 -14.69
CA ASP A 444 16.97 -8.07 -15.82
C ASP A 444 15.65 -8.58 -16.38
N ASN A 445 15.46 -9.91 -16.36
CA ASN A 445 14.23 -10.56 -16.81
C ASN A 445 13.11 -10.40 -15.78
N VAL A 446 13.45 -10.50 -14.49
CA VAL A 446 12.51 -10.16 -13.40
C VAL A 446 12.07 -8.71 -13.54
N ASP A 447 13.00 -7.78 -13.71
CA ASP A 447 12.68 -6.37 -13.86
C ASP A 447 11.74 -6.11 -15.04
N ALA A 448 12.03 -6.69 -16.20
CA ALA A 448 11.20 -6.54 -17.38
C ALA A 448 9.78 -7.12 -17.18
N LEU A 449 9.67 -8.30 -16.56
CA LEU A 449 8.37 -8.89 -16.24
C LEU A 449 7.59 -8.05 -15.23
N MET A 450 8.23 -7.57 -14.16
CA MET A 450 7.55 -6.78 -13.13
C MET A 450 7.12 -5.41 -13.68
N GLN A 451 7.87 -4.81 -14.61
CA GLN A 451 7.41 -3.63 -15.35
C GLN A 451 6.22 -3.95 -16.26
N PHE A 452 6.27 -5.08 -16.97
CA PHE A 452 5.18 -5.51 -17.86
C PHE A 452 3.87 -5.76 -17.10
N LEU A 453 3.96 -6.33 -15.90
CA LEU A 453 2.84 -6.51 -14.99
C LEU A 453 2.40 -5.20 -14.32
N GLY A 454 3.15 -4.11 -14.46
CA GLY A 454 2.85 -2.81 -13.84
C GLY A 454 3.07 -2.80 -12.33
N ILE A 455 4.04 -3.59 -11.84
CA ILE A 455 4.46 -3.65 -10.44
C ILE A 455 5.65 -2.72 -10.19
N TYR A 456 6.65 -2.75 -11.07
CA TYR A 456 7.82 -1.88 -10.98
C TYR A 456 7.67 -0.62 -11.83
N LYS A 457 8.32 0.46 -11.37
CA LYS A 457 8.46 1.71 -12.13
C LYS A 457 9.08 1.41 -13.50
N PRO A 458 8.48 1.89 -14.60
CA PRO A 458 9.00 1.63 -15.93
C PRO A 458 10.34 2.32 -16.11
N THR A 459 11.34 1.54 -16.51
CA THR A 459 12.68 2.03 -16.89
C THR A 459 12.99 1.71 -18.35
N ARG A 460 12.26 0.78 -18.96
CA ARG A 460 12.41 0.37 -20.36
C ARG A 460 11.06 0.49 -21.09
N GLN A 461 11.07 1.05 -22.30
CA GLN A 461 9.85 1.24 -23.09
C GLN A 461 9.26 -0.09 -23.60
N ASP A 462 10.12 -1.04 -23.94
CA ASP A 462 9.75 -2.38 -24.44
C ASP A 462 9.12 -3.28 -23.35
N SER A 463 9.23 -2.88 -22.09
CA SER A 463 8.73 -3.59 -20.91
C SER A 463 7.62 -2.81 -20.20
N ALA A 464 7.16 -1.69 -20.78
CA ALA A 464 6.10 -0.89 -20.19
C ALA A 464 4.79 -1.69 -20.10
N PRO A 465 4.00 -1.53 -19.02
CA PRO A 465 2.75 -2.26 -18.88
C PRO A 465 1.76 -1.82 -19.96
N LEU A 466 0.96 -2.77 -20.45
CA LEU A 466 -0.18 -2.46 -21.31
C LEU A 466 -1.09 -1.44 -20.63
N GLN A 467 -1.71 -0.53 -21.39
CA GLN A 467 -2.60 0.49 -20.81
C GLN A 467 -3.73 -0.11 -19.96
N LYS A 468 -4.28 -1.26 -20.37
CA LYS A 468 -5.30 -2.02 -19.61
C LYS A 468 -4.75 -2.74 -18.37
N VAL A 469 -3.43 -2.96 -18.32
CA VAL A 469 -2.76 -3.54 -17.17
C VAL A 469 -2.38 -2.45 -16.18
N LYS A 470 -2.00 -1.24 -16.63
CA LYS A 470 -1.56 -0.14 -15.77
C LYS A 470 -2.49 0.08 -14.58
N LEU A 471 -1.92 0.09 -13.37
CA LEU A 471 -2.66 0.44 -12.17
C LEU A 471 -3.04 1.92 -12.21
N VAL A 472 -4.22 2.22 -11.69
CA VAL A 472 -4.70 3.58 -11.51
C VAL A 472 -4.76 3.84 -10.01
N SER A 473 -4.29 5.02 -9.58
CA SER A 473 -4.39 5.40 -8.18
C SER A 473 -5.86 5.38 -7.74
N PRO A 474 -6.18 4.76 -6.59
CA PRO A 474 -7.56 4.69 -6.11
C PRO A 474 -8.14 6.08 -5.78
N TYR A 475 -7.28 7.10 -5.69
CA TYR A 475 -7.66 8.48 -5.42
C TYR A 475 -8.01 9.28 -6.69
N VAL A 476 -7.76 8.76 -7.89
CA VAL A 476 -8.03 9.46 -9.15
C VAL A 476 -9.51 9.34 -9.58
N LYS A 477 -10.26 8.36 -9.05
CA LYS A 477 -11.72 8.27 -9.28
C LYS A 477 -12.50 9.13 -8.29
N ALA A 478 -12.51 10.44 -8.51
CA ALA A 478 -13.50 11.37 -7.97
C ALA A 478 -13.69 12.63 -8.84
N ALA A 479 -13.49 12.50 -10.16
CA ALA A 479 -13.91 13.50 -11.14
C ALA A 479 -14.81 12.80 -12.17
N ALA A 480 -16.02 12.47 -11.74
CA ALA A 480 -17.14 12.14 -12.62
C ALA A 480 -18.30 13.06 -12.26
#